data_AF-A0A0F8YWV8-F1
#
_entry.id   AF-A0A0F8YWV8-F1
#
_cell.length_a   1.000
_cell.length_b   1.000
_cell.length_c   1.000
_cell.angle_alpha   90.00
_cell.angle_beta   90.00
_cell.angle_gamma   90.00
#
_symmetry.space_group_name_H-M   'P 1'
#
loop_
_entity.id
_entity.type
_entity.pdbx_description
1 polymer ?
#
loop_
_entity_poly.entity_id
_entity_poly.type
_entity_poly.pdbx_seq_one_letter_code
_entity_poly.pdbx_strand_id
1 'polypeptide(L)'
;MTDLTTKTAQSLHDKWCRQMREKGRHGPGTGCTYDDLQLSIVRANCNDKIGRCKMFHPDLIPWPDLPESHRQEYLATAKAVLPEIDQAIAEARLDEHKRRCVSCTRGYGDDGWS
;
A
#
# COMPACT_ATOMS: atom_id res chain seq x y z
N MET A 1 9.82 18.16 6.36
CA MET A 1 8.50 17.50 6.17
C MET A 1 8.57 16.77 4.84
N THR A 2 8.26 15.47 4.80
CA THR A 2 8.12 14.73 3.53
C THR A 2 6.82 15.10 2.84
N ASP A 3 6.84 15.26 1.51
CA ASP A 3 5.65 15.57 0.73
C ASP A 3 4.64 14.39 0.70
N LEU A 4 3.41 14.67 0.25
CA LEU A 4 2.35 13.67 0.21
C LEU A 4 2.72 12.48 -0.70
N THR A 5 3.37 12.72 -1.82
CA THR A 5 3.85 11.68 -2.76
C THR A 5 4.79 10.71 -2.06
N THR A 6 5.76 11.22 -1.31
CA THR A 6 6.74 10.43 -0.56
C THR A 6 6.06 9.61 0.54
N LYS A 7 5.12 10.20 1.28
CA LYS A 7 4.35 9.47 2.32
C LYS A 7 3.49 8.36 1.72
N THR A 8 2.88 8.61 0.56
CA THR A 8 2.08 7.61 -0.16
C THR A 8 2.97 6.48 -0.68
N ALA A 9 4.11 6.80 -1.28
CA ALA A 9 5.09 5.80 -1.75
C ALA A 9 5.60 4.91 -0.61
N GLN A 10 5.96 5.51 0.53
CA GLN A 10 6.33 4.80 1.77
C GLN A 10 5.22 3.87 2.24
N SER A 11 3.97 4.38 2.30
CA SER A 11 2.82 3.59 2.75
C SER A 11 2.51 2.43 1.79
N LEU A 12 2.69 2.60 0.48
CA LEU A 12 2.53 1.53 -0.51
C LEU A 12 3.56 0.43 -0.29
N HIS A 13 4.84 0.79 -0.10
CA HIS A 13 5.91 -0.16 0.18
C HIS A 13 5.67 -0.91 1.50
N ASP A 14 5.30 -0.21 2.57
CA ASP A 14 5.00 -0.81 3.87
C ASP A 14 3.83 -1.81 3.78
N LYS A 15 2.79 -1.45 3.03
CA LYS A 15 1.64 -2.34 2.80
C LYS A 15 2.03 -3.57 1.99
N TRP A 16 2.81 -3.40 0.92
CA TRP A 16 3.33 -4.52 0.14
C TRP A 16 4.21 -5.43 1.00
N CYS A 17 5.11 -4.87 1.80
CA CYS A 17 5.95 -5.61 2.74
C CYS A 17 5.11 -6.45 3.70
N ARG A 18 4.05 -5.88 4.26
CA ARG A 18 3.12 -6.59 5.14
C ARG A 18 2.45 -7.76 4.42
N GLN A 19 1.88 -7.53 3.25
CA GLN A 19 1.20 -8.56 2.45
C GLN A 19 2.13 -9.72 2.09
N MET A 20 3.39 -9.43 1.78
CA MET A 20 4.36 -10.48 1.47
C MET A 20 4.72 -11.30 2.71
N ARG A 21 4.87 -10.66 3.88
CA ARG A 21 5.08 -11.36 5.16
C ARG A 21 3.89 -12.23 5.56
N GLU A 22 2.66 -11.76 5.36
CA GLU A 22 1.44 -12.54 5.58
C GLU A 22 1.38 -13.79 4.69
N LYS A 23 1.98 -13.73 3.49
CA LYS A 23 2.16 -14.88 2.59
C LYS A 23 3.33 -15.78 2.98
N GLY A 24 3.98 -15.55 4.12
CA GLY A 24 5.13 -16.31 4.60
C GLY A 24 6.45 -15.97 3.92
N ARG A 25 6.54 -14.86 3.18
CA ARG A 25 7.83 -14.39 2.63
C ARG A 25 8.64 -13.66 3.69
N HIS A 26 9.95 -13.68 3.51
CA HIS A 26 10.87 -13.05 4.44
C HIS A 26 11.97 -12.28 3.69
N GLY A 27 12.53 -11.27 4.36
CA GLY A 27 13.59 -10.42 3.82
C GLY A 27 14.94 -10.69 4.45
N PRO A 28 15.96 -9.92 4.06
CA PRO A 28 17.26 -9.90 4.74
C PRO A 28 17.11 -9.68 6.25
N GLY A 29 17.89 -10.40 7.06
CA GLY A 29 17.89 -10.25 8.52
C GLY A 29 16.66 -10.82 9.25
N THR A 30 15.69 -11.38 8.53
CA THR A 30 14.54 -12.09 9.13
C THR A 30 14.68 -13.60 8.97
N GLY A 31 14.34 -14.35 10.03
CA GLY A 31 14.40 -15.81 10.01
C GLY A 31 13.46 -16.42 8.96
N CYS A 32 13.92 -17.47 8.29
CA CYS A 32 13.08 -18.23 7.36
C CYS A 32 11.96 -18.94 8.15
N THR A 33 10.71 -18.73 7.73
CA THR A 33 9.50 -19.31 8.33
C THR A 33 9.10 -20.64 7.70
N TYR A 34 9.84 -21.13 6.71
CA TYR A 34 9.57 -22.41 6.05
C TYR A 34 10.01 -23.57 6.95
N ASP A 35 9.04 -24.30 7.50
CA ASP A 35 9.21 -25.27 8.59
C ASP A 35 9.42 -26.72 8.10
N ASP A 36 10.12 -26.87 6.98
CA ASP A 36 10.41 -28.19 6.43
C ASP A 36 11.71 -28.72 7.06
N LEU A 37 11.52 -29.56 8.08
CA LEU A 37 12.51 -30.18 8.97
C LEU A 37 13.64 -30.96 8.26
N GLN A 38 13.65 -31.08 6.93
CA GLN A 38 14.67 -31.80 6.18
C GLN A 38 15.82 -30.94 5.61
N LEU A 39 15.81 -29.61 5.78
CA LEU A 39 16.80 -28.75 5.10
C LEU A 39 17.50 -27.77 6.04
N SER A 40 18.35 -28.29 6.92
CA SER A 40 19.44 -27.51 7.53
C SER A 40 20.31 -26.79 6.48
N ILE A 41 20.35 -27.33 5.24
CA ILE A 41 20.99 -26.73 4.07
C ILE A 41 20.19 -25.53 3.49
N VAL A 42 18.86 -25.44 3.65
CA VAL A 42 18.05 -24.30 3.15
C VAL A 42 18.05 -23.11 4.11
N ARG A 43 18.17 -23.34 5.43
CA ARG A 43 18.39 -22.23 6.39
C ARG A 43 19.70 -21.47 6.11
N ALA A 44 20.76 -22.17 5.67
CA ALA A 44 22.01 -21.54 5.23
C ALA A 44 21.84 -20.70 3.95
N ASN A 45 20.96 -21.13 3.03
CA ASN A 45 20.73 -20.48 1.74
C ASN A 45 19.88 -19.18 1.78
N CYS A 46 19.40 -18.77 2.96
CA CYS A 46 18.73 -17.47 3.13
C CYS A 46 19.72 -16.32 3.30
N ASN A 47 20.94 -16.62 3.77
CA ASN A 47 22.01 -15.65 3.98
C ASN A 47 23.01 -15.59 2.83
N ASP A 48 23.15 -16.68 2.07
CA ASP A 48 23.98 -16.68 0.88
C ASP A 48 23.21 -16.07 -0.28
N LYS A 49 23.82 -15.06 -0.92
CA LYS A 49 23.38 -14.32 -2.10
C LYS A 49 23.10 -15.19 -3.36
N ILE A 50 22.91 -16.50 -3.17
CA ILE A 50 22.74 -17.57 -4.16
C ILE A 50 21.25 -17.94 -4.31
N GLY A 51 20.34 -17.33 -3.54
CA GLY A 51 18.91 -17.25 -3.92
C GLY A 51 18.20 -18.60 -4.02
N ARG A 52 18.41 -19.52 -3.08
CA ARG A 52 17.72 -20.83 -3.09
C ARG A 52 16.44 -20.89 -2.24
N CYS A 53 16.12 -19.84 -1.49
CA CYS A 53 14.84 -19.75 -0.78
C CYS A 53 13.77 -19.12 -1.68
N LYS A 54 12.74 -19.90 -2.05
CA LYS A 54 11.59 -19.42 -2.83
C LYS A 54 10.74 -18.37 -2.10
N MET A 55 10.85 -18.33 -0.77
CA MET A 55 10.13 -17.40 0.10
C MET A 55 10.92 -16.13 0.40
N PHE A 56 12.19 -16.04 -0.01
CA PHE A 56 13.01 -14.85 0.19
C PHE A 56 12.67 -13.78 -0.85
N HIS A 57 12.64 -12.51 -0.41
CA HIS A 57 12.61 -11.37 -1.31
C HIS A 57 13.56 -10.28 -0.80
N PRO A 58 14.52 -9.80 -1.62
CA PRO A 58 15.55 -8.85 -1.18
C PRO A 58 14.94 -7.50 -0.76
N ASP A 59 13.86 -7.06 -1.41
CA ASP A 59 13.21 -5.78 -1.12
C ASP A 59 12.28 -5.79 0.10
N LEU A 60 12.20 -6.89 0.87
CA LEU A 60 11.44 -6.92 2.14
C LEU A 60 12.21 -6.22 3.30
N ILE A 61 12.70 -5.03 3.02
CA ILE A 61 13.52 -4.18 3.88
C ILE A 61 12.84 -2.82 4.13
N PRO A 62 13.26 -2.08 5.17
CA PRO A 62 12.75 -0.73 5.43
C PRO A 62 12.95 0.22 4.24
N TRP A 63 12.02 1.16 4.06
CA TRP A 63 12.07 2.15 2.97
C TRP A 63 13.42 2.88 2.80
N PRO A 64 14.10 3.36 3.87
CA PRO A 64 15.39 4.05 3.72
C PRO A 64 16.48 3.17 3.11
N ASP A 65 16.38 1.85 3.28
CA ASP A 65 17.38 0.87 2.83
C ASP A 65 17.08 0.32 1.43
N LEU A 66 15.89 0.59 0.89
CA LEU A 66 15.48 0.16 -0.44
C LEU A 66 16.38 0.80 -1.52
N PRO A 67 16.76 0.09 -2.60
CA PRO A 67 17.49 0.70 -3.71
C PRO A 67 16.77 1.94 -4.26
N GLU A 68 17.51 2.97 -4.64
CA GLU A 68 16.93 4.22 -5.14
C GLU A 68 16.05 3.99 -6.38
N SER A 69 16.45 3.09 -7.28
CA SER A 69 15.64 2.71 -8.44
C SER A 69 14.24 2.21 -8.04
N HIS A 70 14.17 1.33 -7.05
CA HIS A 70 12.90 0.80 -6.56
C HIS A 70 12.09 1.87 -5.82
N ARG A 71 12.74 2.77 -5.07
CA ARG A 71 12.04 3.93 -4.48
C ARG A 71 11.41 4.83 -5.55
N GLN A 72 12.11 5.07 -6.66
CA GLN A 72 11.59 5.86 -7.76
C GLN A 72 10.38 5.22 -8.44
N GLU A 73 10.31 3.89 -8.52
CA GLU A 73 9.11 3.18 -9.01
C GLU A 73 7.89 3.43 -8.10
N TYR A 74 8.07 3.36 -6.78
CA TYR A 74 6.99 3.67 -5.83
C TYR A 74 6.59 5.16 -5.88
N LEU A 75 7.56 6.07 -6.03
CA LEU A 75 7.30 7.50 -6.17
C LEU A 75 6.53 7.81 -7.46
N ALA A 76 6.92 7.20 -8.58
CA ALA A 76 6.22 7.33 -9.85
C ALA A 76 4.79 6.80 -9.76
N THR A 77 4.60 5.64 -9.12
CA THR A 77 3.28 5.06 -8.86
C THR A 77 2.40 5.99 -8.02
N ALA A 78 2.95 6.50 -6.91
CA ALA A 78 2.24 7.43 -6.04
C ALA A 78 1.85 8.72 -6.80
N LYS A 79 2.75 9.24 -7.64
CA LYS A 79 2.48 10.43 -8.47
C LYS A 79 1.37 10.20 -9.50
N ALA A 80 1.27 8.99 -10.05
CA ALA A 80 0.24 8.63 -11.02
C ALA A 80 -1.14 8.45 -10.37
N VAL A 81 -1.19 7.80 -9.20
CA VAL A 81 -2.46 7.41 -8.55
C VAL A 81 -3.06 8.53 -7.69
N LEU A 82 -2.25 9.42 -7.11
CA LEU A 82 -2.77 10.48 -6.23
C LEU A 82 -3.82 11.38 -6.90
N PRO A 83 -3.67 11.83 -8.16
CA PRO A 83 -4.70 12.59 -8.87
C PRO A 83 -6.01 11.80 -9.05
N GLU A 84 -5.93 10.50 -9.33
CA GLU A 84 -7.12 9.66 -9.49
C GLU A 84 -7.90 9.52 -8.19
N ILE A 85 -7.20 9.38 -7.06
CA ILE A 85 -7.81 9.34 -5.72
C ILE A 85 -8.48 10.67 -5.40
N ASP A 86 -7.82 11.80 -5.66
CA ASP A 86 -8.37 13.14 -5.39
C ASP A 86 -9.66 13.38 -6.20
N GLN A 87 -9.65 13.00 -7.48
CA GLN A 87 -10.84 13.06 -8.33
C GLN A 87 -11.98 12.18 -7.78
N ALA A 88 -11.69 10.93 -7.41
CA ALA A 88 -12.71 10.03 -6.87
C ALA A 88 -13.33 10.55 -5.57
N ILE A 89 -12.53 11.18 -4.70
CA ILE A 89 -13.02 11.82 -3.47
C ILE A 89 -13.89 13.04 -3.80
N ALA A 90 -13.50 13.86 -4.77
CA ALA A 90 -14.26 15.02 -5.19
C ALA A 90 -15.63 14.63 -5.76
N GLU A 91 -15.67 13.61 -6.63
CA GLU A 91 -16.90 13.06 -7.20
C GLU A 91 -17.83 12.48 -6.12
N ALA A 92 -17.28 11.68 -5.19
CA ALA A 92 -18.04 11.12 -4.08
C ALA A 92 -18.67 12.21 -3.19
N ARG A 93 -17.92 13.28 -2.89
CA ARG A 93 -18.42 14.44 -2.12
C ARG A 93 -19.49 15.21 -2.88
N LEU A 94 -19.33 15.39 -4.19
CA LEU A 94 -20.34 16.05 -5.02
C LEU A 94 -21.65 15.26 -5.03
N ASP A 95 -21.57 13.94 -5.15
CA ASP A 95 -22.75 13.07 -5.13
C ASP A 95 -23.45 13.02 -3.77
N GLU A 96 -22.67 13.05 -2.67
CA GLU A 96 -23.22 13.22 -1.33
C GLU A 96 -23.93 14.57 -1.19
N HIS A 97 -23.31 15.66 -1.66
CA HIS A 97 -23.90 16.99 -1.62
C HIS A 97 -25.20 17.06 -2.43
N LYS A 98 -25.23 16.52 -3.65
CA LYS A 98 -26.45 16.43 -4.48
C LYS A 98 -27.56 15.68 -3.75
N ARG A 99 -27.26 14.55 -3.12
CA ARG A 99 -28.23 13.78 -2.31
C ARG A 99 -28.79 14.62 -1.15
N ARG A 100 -27.95 15.35 -0.43
CA ARG A 100 -28.38 16.24 0.66
C ARG A 100 -29.23 17.42 0.15
N CYS A 101 -28.92 17.98 -1.00
CA CYS A 101 -29.72 19.05 -1.60
C CYS A 101 -31.11 18.56 -2.04
N VAL A 102 -31.22 17.35 -2.60
CA VAL A 102 -32.53 16.73 -2.90
C VAL A 102 -33.36 16.49 -1.64
N SER A 103 -32.73 16.17 -0.50
CA SER A 103 -33.46 16.09 0.77
C SER A 103 -33.87 17.47 1.32
N CYS A 104 -33.11 18.53 1.07
CA CYS A 104 -33.49 19.90 1.45
C CYS A 104 -34.64 20.43 0.59
N THR A 105 -34.66 20.22 -0.73
CA THR A 105 -35.78 20.66 -1.58
C THR A 105 -37.07 19.89 -1.31
N ARG A 106 -36.99 18.63 -0.84
CA ARG A 106 -38.16 17.88 -0.34
C ARG A 106 -38.64 18.30 1.06
N GLY A 107 -37.81 18.99 1.84
CA GLY A 107 -38.15 19.50 3.17
C GLY A 107 -38.67 20.94 3.19
N TYR A 108 -38.59 21.66 2.06
CA TYR A 108 -39.04 23.06 1.90
C TYR A 108 -40.24 23.21 0.96
N GLY A 109 -40.96 22.13 0.69
CA GLY A 109 -42.11 22.13 -0.21
C GLY A 109 -43.24 21.28 0.34
N ASP A 110 -43.82 21.68 1.47
CA ASP A 110 -45.25 21.44 1.81
C ASP A 110 -45.69 22.14 3.12
N ASP A 111 -45.05 23.25 3.51
CA ASP A 111 -45.57 24.13 4.56
C ASP A 111 -46.61 25.05 3.92
N GLY A 112 -47.83 24.51 3.74
CA GLY A 112 -48.97 25.25 3.22
C GLY A 112 -49.19 26.56 3.97
N TRP A 113 -48.78 27.66 3.37
CA TRP A 113 -49.35 28.97 3.65
C TRP A 113 -50.59 29.12 2.77
N SER A 114 -51.72 28.72 3.37
CA SER A 114 -53.07 29.16 2.98
C SER A 114 -53.30 30.60 3.41
#